data_AF-A0A3M1BCG1-F1
#
_entry.id   AF-A0A3M1BCG1-F1
#
_cell.length_a   1.000
_cell.length_b   1.000
_cell.length_c   1.000
_cell.angle_alpha   90.00
_cell.angle_beta   90.00
_cell.angle_gamma   90.00
#
_symmetry.space_group_name_H-M   'P 1'
#
loop_
_entity.id
_entity.type
_entity.pdbx_description
1 polymer ?
#
loop_
_entity_poly.entity_id
_entity_poly.type
_entity_poly.pdbx_seq_one_letter_code
_entity_poly.pdbx_strand_id
1 'polypeptide(L)'
;MELSKKERKILRSIIAKGMQREFAQGLEKAEAVIQGWRQNKPGDHQEHYHLLYNTIHDFDKHIAERYDYLRPWKYATVVLEQLIDGLLTIDDLDELPENLKARFIEALKR
;
A
#
# COMPACT_ATOMS: atom_id res chain seq x y z
N MET A 1 -14.75 10.10 -10.43
CA MET A 1 -14.65 9.38 -11.71
C MET A 1 -15.75 8.32 -11.75
N GLU A 2 -16.60 8.31 -12.77
CA GLU A 2 -17.58 7.24 -12.94
C GLU A 2 -16.92 6.03 -13.61
N LEU A 3 -17.13 4.84 -13.04
CA LEU A 3 -16.49 3.60 -13.48
C LEU A 3 -17.54 2.57 -13.88
N SER A 4 -17.35 1.97 -15.05
CA SER A 4 -18.10 0.80 -15.48
C SER A 4 -17.87 -0.39 -14.53
N LYS A 5 -18.73 -1.41 -14.62
CA LYS A 5 -18.57 -2.65 -13.85
C LYS A 5 -17.24 -3.37 -14.20
N LYS A 6 -16.82 -3.33 -15.46
CA LYS A 6 -15.57 -3.95 -15.93
C LYS A 6 -14.36 -3.24 -15.35
N GLU A 7 -14.31 -1.90 -15.42
CA GLU A 7 -13.20 -1.12 -14.86
C GLU A 7 -13.10 -1.28 -13.34
N ARG A 8 -14.23 -1.32 -12.63
CA ARG A 8 -14.24 -1.61 -11.18
C ARG A 8 -13.64 -2.97 -10.83
N LYS A 9 -13.82 -3.98 -11.70
CA LYS A 9 -13.23 -5.31 -11.51
C LYS A 9 -11.71 -5.26 -11.70
N ILE A 10 -11.24 -4.59 -12.75
CA ILE A 10 -9.81 -4.44 -13.05
C ILE A 10 -9.12 -3.66 -11.92
N LEU A 11 -9.66 -2.50 -11.53
CA LEU A 11 -9.10 -1.69 -10.45
C LEU A 11 -9.04 -2.45 -9.12
N ARG A 12 -10.03 -3.29 -8.80
CA ARG A 12 -9.96 -4.13 -7.59
C ARG A 12 -8.78 -5.12 -7.64
N SER A 13 -8.50 -5.69 -8.80
CA SER A 13 -7.35 -6.58 -9.00
C SER A 13 -6.03 -5.83 -8.81
N ILE A 14 -5.93 -4.64 -9.40
CA ILE A 14 -4.77 -3.75 -9.26
C ILE A 14 -4.55 -3.36 -7.80
N ILE A 15 -5.63 -2.98 -7.09
CA ILE A 15 -5.57 -2.63 -5.65
C ILE A 15 -5.06 -3.82 -4.83
N ALA A 16 -5.54 -5.03 -5.11
CA ALA A 16 -5.08 -6.23 -4.41
C ALA A 16 -3.58 -6.47 -4.61
N LYS A 17 -3.04 -6.18 -5.80
CA LYS A 17 -1.60 -6.28 -6.09
C LYS A 17 -0.80 -5.27 -5.26
N GLY A 18 -1.22 -4.00 -5.23
CA GLY A 18 -0.58 -2.98 -4.41
C GLY A 18 -0.67 -3.29 -2.91
N MET A 19 -1.81 -3.81 -2.47
CA MET A 19 -2.06 -4.21 -1.07
C MET A 19 -1.11 -5.33 -0.62
N GLN A 20 -0.85 -6.33 -1.47
CA GLN A 20 0.13 -7.37 -1.15
C GLN A 20 1.55 -6.82 -0.99
N ARG A 21 1.97 -5.90 -1.88
CA ARG A 21 3.27 -5.22 -1.78
C ARG A 21 3.36 -4.38 -0.52
N GLU A 22 2.28 -3.72 -0.15
CA GLU A 22 2.24 -2.90 1.06
C GLU A 22 2.33 -3.74 2.34
N PHE A 23 1.61 -4.86 2.42
CA PHE A 23 1.81 -5.79 3.53
C PHE A 23 3.24 -6.29 3.63
N ALA A 24 3.89 -6.60 2.51
CA ALA A 24 5.29 -6.98 2.49
C ALA A 24 6.20 -5.88 3.07
N GLN A 25 5.98 -4.60 2.71
CA GLN A 25 6.73 -3.48 3.29
C GLN A 25 6.55 -3.37 4.82
N GLY A 26 5.35 -3.62 5.34
CA GLY A 26 5.10 -3.66 6.78
C GLY A 26 5.89 -4.76 7.49
N LEU A 27 5.93 -5.95 6.89
CA LEU A 27 6.70 -7.09 7.39
C LEU A 27 8.21 -6.81 7.34
N GLU A 28 8.72 -6.23 6.25
CA GLU A 28 10.13 -5.85 6.11
C GLU A 28 10.55 -4.81 7.15
N LYS A 29 9.69 -3.82 7.45
CA LYS A 29 9.94 -2.85 8.52
C LYS A 29 10.03 -3.52 9.89
N ALA A 30 9.12 -4.45 10.19
CA ALA A 30 9.15 -5.21 11.44
C ALA A 30 10.40 -6.10 11.53
N GLU A 31 10.81 -6.73 10.43
CA GLU A 31 12.03 -7.53 10.37
C GLU A 31 13.27 -6.68 10.66
N ALA A 32 13.36 -5.47 10.10
CA ALA A 32 14.49 -4.57 10.34
C ALA A 32 14.68 -4.27 11.84
N VAL A 33 13.59 -4.05 12.59
CA VAL A 33 13.62 -3.86 14.04
C VAL A 33 14.18 -5.10 14.75
N ILE A 34 13.74 -6.29 14.35
CA ILE A 34 14.20 -7.57 14.93
C ILE A 34 15.69 -7.79 14.65
N GLN A 35 16.17 -7.48 13.44
CA GLN A 35 17.59 -7.63 13.09
C GLN A 35 18.45 -6.64 13.88
N GLY A 36 18.01 -5.40 14.05
CA GLY A 36 18.68 -4.41 14.88
C GLY A 36 18.84 -4.87 16.34
N TRP A 37 17.77 -5.42 16.93
CA TRP A 37 17.82 -6.01 18.27
C TRP A 37 18.84 -7.15 18.38
N ARG A 38 18.88 -8.06 17.39
CA ARG A 38 19.81 -9.20 17.40
C ARG A 38 21.28 -8.77 17.36
N GLN A 39 21.58 -7.68 16.67
CA GLN A 39 22.94 -7.17 16.48
C GLN A 39 23.45 -6.37 17.68
N ASN A 40 22.57 -5.68 18.41
CA ASN A 40 22.92 -4.82 19.55
C ASN A 40 22.89 -5.55 20.91
N LYS A 41 23.79 -6.52 21.17
CA LYS A 41 23.92 -7.12 22.52
C LYS A 41 24.92 -6.35 23.41
N PRO A 42 24.59 -5.96 24.67
CA PRO A 42 23.32 -6.07 25.40
C PRO A 42 22.55 -4.74 25.42
N GLY A 43 21.73 -4.49 24.41
CA GLY A 43 20.82 -3.33 24.37
C GLY A 43 19.54 -3.55 25.18
N ASP A 44 18.82 -2.47 25.44
CA ASP A 44 17.55 -2.47 26.15
C ASP A 44 16.49 -3.25 25.35
N HIS A 45 16.12 -4.43 25.85
CA HIS A 45 15.10 -5.29 25.25
C HIS A 45 13.71 -4.64 25.28
N GLN A 46 13.43 -3.80 26.28
CA GLN A 46 12.16 -3.10 26.42
C GLN A 46 11.96 -2.10 25.28
N GLU A 47 13.00 -1.33 24.94
CA GLU A 47 12.97 -0.36 23.85
C GLU A 47 12.66 -1.03 22.50
N HIS A 48 13.39 -2.11 22.17
CA HIS A 48 13.19 -2.83 20.91
C HIS A 48 11.81 -3.49 20.80
N TYR A 49 11.29 -4.01 21.92
CA TYR A 49 9.94 -4.56 21.97
C TYR A 49 8.88 -3.49 21.70
N HIS A 50 8.97 -2.34 22.36
CA HIS A 50 8.04 -1.23 22.11
C HIS A 50 8.15 -0.66 20.70
N LEU A 51 9.37 -0.58 20.16
CA LEU A 51 9.59 -0.17 18.77
C LEU A 51 8.92 -1.12 17.78
N LEU A 52 9.05 -2.43 17.97
CA LEU A 52 8.38 -3.43 17.14
C LEU A 52 6.85 -3.30 17.23
N TYR A 53 6.31 -3.18 18.45
CA TYR A 53 4.88 -3.00 18.67
C TYR A 53 4.36 -1.75 17.95
N ASN A 54 5.01 -0.60 18.12
CA ASN A 54 4.60 0.64 17.47
C ASN A 54 4.70 0.53 15.94
N THR A 55 5.76 -0.09 15.42
CA THR A 55 5.93 -0.32 13.98
C THR A 55 4.75 -1.11 13.39
N ILE A 56 4.33 -2.19 14.07
CA ILE A 56 3.19 -3.00 13.63
C ILE A 56 1.88 -2.21 13.79
N HIS A 57 1.67 -1.57 14.94
CA HIS A 57 0.44 -0.84 15.25
C HIS A 57 0.19 0.32 14.28
N ASP A 58 1.20 1.14 14.04
CA ASP A 58 1.08 2.30 13.14
C ASP A 58 0.85 1.84 11.69
N PHE A 59 1.49 0.74 11.29
CA PHE A 59 1.31 0.19 9.95
C PHE A 59 -0.08 -0.44 9.78
N ASP A 60 -0.59 -1.16 10.79
CA ASP A 60 -1.95 -1.70 10.78
C ASP A 60 -3.00 -0.60 10.66
N LYS A 61 -2.82 0.50 11.41
CA LYS A 61 -3.67 1.69 11.29
C LYS A 61 -3.68 2.25 9.86
N HIS A 62 -2.51 2.38 9.24
CA HIS A 62 -2.39 2.83 7.84
C HIS A 62 -3.10 1.90 6.84
N ILE A 63 -2.93 0.58 6.99
CA ILE A 63 -3.63 -0.43 6.19
C ILE A 63 -5.15 -0.30 6.36
N ALA A 64 -5.63 -0.17 7.60
CA ALA A 64 -7.05 -0.03 7.90
C ALA A 64 -7.63 1.25 7.26
N GLU A 65 -6.95 2.40 7.39
CA GLU A 65 -7.39 3.66 6.80
C GLU A 65 -7.58 3.57 5.27
N ARG A 66 -6.71 2.82 4.60
CA ARG A 66 -6.73 2.64 3.15
C ARG A 66 -7.75 1.60 2.67
N TYR A 67 -7.78 0.43 3.32
CA TYR A 67 -8.47 -0.74 2.79
C TYR A 67 -9.75 -1.10 3.53
N ASP A 68 -9.94 -0.65 4.77
CA ASP A 68 -11.17 -0.96 5.49
C ASP A 68 -12.36 -0.25 4.85
N TYR A 69 -13.46 -0.99 4.75
CA TYR A 69 -14.70 -0.55 4.13
C TYR A 69 -14.50 -0.04 2.69
N LEU A 70 -13.52 -0.57 1.95
CA LEU A 70 -13.21 -0.12 0.59
C LEU A 70 -14.43 -0.26 -0.34
N ARG A 71 -15.01 0.88 -0.71
CA ARG A 71 -16.15 0.98 -1.62
C ARG A 71 -15.71 1.27 -3.05
N PRO A 72 -16.48 0.89 -4.08
CA PRO A 72 -16.09 1.09 -5.48
C PRO A 72 -15.79 2.54 -5.89
N TRP A 73 -16.41 3.52 -5.24
CA TRP A 73 -16.14 4.94 -5.50
C TRP A 73 -14.75 5.40 -5.02
N LYS A 74 -14.12 4.68 -4.07
CA LYS A 74 -12.75 4.91 -3.61
C LYS A 74 -11.68 4.24 -4.47
N TYR A 75 -12.02 3.29 -5.34
CA TYR A 75 -11.02 2.46 -6.04
C TYR A 75 -10.01 3.29 -6.84
N ALA A 76 -10.49 4.33 -7.53
CA ALA A 76 -9.62 5.23 -8.27
C ALA A 76 -8.64 5.97 -7.35
N THR A 77 -9.12 6.45 -6.22
CA THR A 77 -8.29 7.15 -5.24
C THR A 77 -7.21 6.21 -4.68
N VAL A 78 -7.58 5.00 -4.29
CA VAL A 78 -6.62 4.03 -3.72
C VAL A 78 -5.56 3.61 -4.74
N VAL A 79 -5.93 3.39 -6.01
CA VAL A 79 -4.91 3.10 -7.05
C VAL A 79 -3.96 4.28 -7.23
N LEU A 80 -4.46 5.51 -7.18
CA LEU A 80 -3.62 6.71 -7.27
C LEU A 80 -2.68 6.83 -6.07
N GLU A 81 -3.18 6.64 -4.85
CA GLU A 81 -2.37 6.63 -3.62
C GLU A 81 -1.29 5.55 -3.70
N GLN A 82 -1.63 4.33 -4.13
CA GLN A 82 -0.65 3.25 -4.31
C GLN A 82 0.39 3.55 -5.39
N LEU A 83 0.06 4.32 -6.43
CA LEU A 83 1.04 4.79 -7.42
C LEU A 83 1.97 5.86 -6.83
N ILE A 84 1.42 6.81 -6.06
CA ILE A 84 2.18 7.87 -5.38
C ILE A 84 3.17 7.27 -4.39
N ASP A 85 2.74 6.25 -3.64
CA ASP A 85 3.57 5.54 -2.66
C ASP A 85 4.56 4.55 -3.30
N GLY A 86 4.55 4.41 -4.63
CA GLY A 86 5.41 3.47 -5.36
C GLY A 86 5.07 1.99 -5.13
N LEU A 87 3.90 1.69 -4.55
CA LEU A 87 3.36 0.33 -4.42
C LEU A 87 2.90 -0.23 -5.77
N LEU A 88 2.53 0.65 -6.68
CA LEU A 88 2.21 0.35 -8.08
C LEU A 88 3.11 1.14 -9.01
N THR A 89 3.25 0.61 -10.22
CA THR A 89 3.91 1.24 -11.36
C THR A 89 2.90 1.46 -12.49
N ILE A 90 3.26 2.25 -13.49
CA ILE A 90 2.38 2.48 -14.65
C ILE A 90 2.09 1.18 -15.42
N ASP A 91 3.02 0.23 -15.41
CA ASP A 91 2.85 -1.09 -16.04
C ASP A 91 1.77 -1.93 -15.36
N ASP A 92 1.54 -1.72 -14.05
CA ASP A 92 0.45 -2.37 -13.33
C ASP A 92 -0.94 -1.90 -13.81
N LEU A 93 -1.01 -0.85 -14.65
CA LEU A 93 -2.24 -0.30 -15.21
C LEU A 93 -2.55 -0.81 -16.63
N ASP A 94 -1.73 -1.70 -17.21
CA ASP A 94 -1.85 -2.13 -18.61
C ASP A 94 -3.18 -2.79 -18.97
N GLU A 95 -3.86 -3.40 -17.99
CA GLU A 95 -5.19 -3.98 -18.20
C GLU A 95 -6.32 -2.93 -18.27
N LEU A 96 -6.04 -1.68 -17.88
CA LEU A 96 -7.02 -0.61 -17.96
C LEU A 96 -7.20 -0.13 -19.40
N PRO A 97 -8.42 0.31 -19.76
CA PRO A 97 -8.63 1.07 -20.99
C PRO A 97 -7.69 2.28 -21.08
N GLU A 98 -7.18 2.56 -22.28
CA GLU A 98 -6.18 3.61 -22.51
C GLU A 98 -6.63 4.99 -21.98
N ASN A 99 -7.91 5.33 -22.20
CA ASN A 99 -8.51 6.56 -21.69
C ASN A 99 -8.52 6.63 -20.16
N LEU A 100 -8.63 5.50 -19.47
CA LEU A 100 -8.62 5.43 -18.03
C LEU A 100 -7.19 5.48 -17.48
N LYS A 101 -6.26 4.73 -18.09
CA LYS A 101 -4.83 4.76 -17.78
C LYS A 101 -4.26 6.18 -17.92
N ALA A 102 -4.61 6.89 -19.00
CA ALA A 102 -4.19 8.26 -19.24
C ALA A 102 -4.60 9.22 -18.12
N ARG A 103 -5.78 9.02 -17.50
CA ARG A 103 -6.25 9.86 -16.39
C ARG A 103 -5.43 9.68 -15.12
N PHE A 104 -4.96 8.46 -14.84
CA PHE A 104 -4.04 8.22 -13.72
C PHE A 104 -2.69 8.89 -13.99
N ILE A 105 -2.16 8.75 -15.21
CA ILE A 105 -0.90 9.39 -15.61
C ILE A 105 -1.01 10.92 -15.52
N GLU A 106 -2.13 11.51 -15.93
CA GLU A 106 -2.36 12.95 -15.79
C GLU A 106 -2.45 13.37 -14.32
N ALA A 107 -3.15 12.60 -13.49
CA ALA A 107 -3.27 12.88 -12.05
C ALA A 107 -1.93 12.83 -11.32
N LEU A 108 -0.99 11.97 -11.74
CA LEU A 108 0.36 11.87 -11.17
C LEU A 108 1.28 13.05 -11.51
N LYS A 109 0.93 13.85 -12.53
CA LYS A 109 1.72 15.02 -12.96
C LYS A 109 1.33 16.30 -12.23
N ARG A 110 0.28 16.27 -11.42
CA ARG A 110 -0.25 17.42 -10.68
C ARG A 110 0.32 17.45 -9.27
#